data_AF-A0AAP7CIG0-F1
#
_entry.id   AF-A0AAP7CIG0-F1
#
_cell.length_a   1.000
_cell.length_b   1.000
_cell.length_c   1.000
_cell.angle_alpha   90.00
_cell.angle_beta   90.00
_cell.angle_gamma   90.00
#
_symmetry.space_group_name_H-M   'P 1'
#
loop_
_entity.id
_entity.type
_entity.pdbx_description
1 polymer ?
#
loop_
_entity_poly.entity_id
_entity_poly.type
_entity_poly.pdbx_seq_one_letter_code
_entity_poly.pdbx_strand_id
1 'polypeptide(L)'
;MLKQIIPLGVAIALVGCGSSSDSDSSESVAVSEIATSSSVSFYVSNWQSPQGTLNVLDGDGVVQESIEVENINTASVSVTPLTFNSFEFIPSDTALPCPRFTGCGRTVRGDVNDLNANRLIDYQELTAVTLNYKADAFSAPGVNTVYLSPLSKAITDEGFSATQASLSATPFYHLTHSNLNASVEAEMVTNAFTYAAILAGVADSSFSVESAFNAFTNLETDQQAWQDYSDLAAQYVTDNLFSDQGNALLQNVAGQVKQTIASVTTFTNWQARSTEVQSLDSRELLVDTRNIIGAARLQEKSYSDELDVKFAELESAFDDDTQRTLDALTNALNEVITNYSPLADGSTPSGQYKLRDLDIDYSQSPYTWAITGTYDDLPITIDLSIPTFRVSGVLGNKIEGVMSATVTNGATVLSVDVSELLIQFDGIDAQSELNPEADTGITQVNTNVIINKAAGKLEGDLSLNLNRFVNSLGEESTTLSTFDFNGDYVSDIQNTAFHITAVEASPFIGEDNDDLAFTFELDFPLSGASDFKFAYVGDVENLSELTSTDIFVSIKNRALDLRIRDVSGNINLIAKGENGRWLDVKQKGRNYSGGLYFGDTKLADVTAVRGIPGVLFPNGEFESLF
;
A
#
# COMPACT_ATOMS: atom_id res chain seq x y z
N MET A 1 -10.14 19.70 1.60
CA MET A 1 -10.10 18.79 2.79
C MET A 1 -8.72 18.75 3.45
N LEU A 2 -7.61 18.70 2.70
CA LEU A 2 -6.24 18.73 3.25
C LEU A 2 -5.89 19.96 4.10
N LYS A 3 -6.50 21.11 3.82
CA LYS A 3 -6.37 22.36 4.63
C LYS A 3 -6.73 22.17 6.10
N GLN A 4 -7.50 21.14 6.43
CA GLN A 4 -7.87 20.80 7.80
C GLN A 4 -7.02 19.67 8.38
N ILE A 5 -6.41 18.77 7.59
CA ILE A 5 -5.79 17.53 8.10
C ILE A 5 -4.46 17.77 8.82
N ILE A 6 -3.55 18.52 8.21
CA ILE A 6 -2.24 18.84 8.82
C ILE A 6 -2.43 19.72 10.07
N PRO A 7 -3.35 20.71 10.09
CA PRO A 7 -3.68 21.45 11.30
C PRO A 7 -4.52 20.66 12.30
N LEU A 8 -5.53 19.85 11.93
CA LEU A 8 -6.42 19.17 12.89
C LEU A 8 -5.74 17.98 13.58
N GLY A 9 -5.08 17.08 12.83
CA GLY A 9 -4.49 15.87 13.42
C GLY A 9 -3.44 16.20 14.49
N VAL A 10 -2.74 17.31 14.28
CA VAL A 10 -1.76 17.85 15.21
C VAL A 10 -2.42 18.82 16.19
N ALA A 11 -3.26 19.79 15.79
CA ALA A 11 -3.83 20.79 16.71
C ALA A 11 -4.92 20.25 17.65
N ILE A 12 -5.61 19.15 17.33
CA ILE A 12 -6.62 18.55 18.21
C ILE A 12 -5.98 18.00 19.49
N ALA A 13 -4.73 17.53 19.43
CA ALA A 13 -3.96 17.20 20.64
C ALA A 13 -3.51 18.44 21.46
N LEU A 14 -3.67 19.66 20.93
CA LEU A 14 -2.84 20.82 21.31
C LEU A 14 -3.60 22.10 21.67
N VAL A 15 -4.93 22.09 21.79
CA VAL A 15 -5.68 23.26 22.27
C VAL A 15 -5.67 23.32 23.80
N GLY A 16 -4.57 23.84 24.35
CA GLY A 16 -4.35 23.98 25.79
C GLY A 16 -3.42 25.13 26.18
N CYS A 17 -3.53 26.32 25.56
CA CYS A 17 -2.83 27.52 26.04
C CYS A 17 -3.77 28.39 26.91
N GLY A 18 -3.47 28.53 28.22
CA GLY A 18 -4.12 29.57 29.04
C GLY A 18 -3.97 29.53 30.58
N SER A 19 -2.95 30.25 31.09
CA SER A 19 -2.81 30.93 32.40
C SER A 19 -2.78 30.16 33.75
N SER A 20 -1.96 30.71 34.66
CA SER A 20 -1.28 30.12 35.82
C SER A 20 -2.01 30.17 37.17
N SER A 21 -1.64 29.24 38.07
CA SER A 21 -1.40 29.53 39.50
C SER A 21 -0.45 28.47 40.11
N ASP A 22 0.58 28.94 40.84
CA ASP A 22 1.69 28.15 41.41
C ASP A 22 1.29 27.21 42.56
N SER A 23 1.99 26.07 42.63
CA SER A 23 2.48 25.51 43.90
C SER A 23 3.62 24.53 43.64
N ASP A 24 4.75 24.74 44.31
CA ASP A 24 5.92 23.87 44.34
C ASP A 24 5.75 22.71 45.32
N SER A 25 6.22 21.52 44.93
CA SER A 25 6.85 20.58 45.85
C SER A 25 7.71 19.58 45.09
N SER A 26 9.02 19.72 45.21
CA SER A 26 10.02 18.76 44.73
C SER A 26 10.32 17.74 45.84
N GLU A 27 9.84 16.51 45.70
CA GLU A 27 10.38 15.36 46.42
C GLU A 27 11.20 14.52 45.44
N SER A 28 12.45 14.22 45.82
CA SER A 28 13.36 13.37 45.05
C SER A 28 12.92 11.92 45.15
N VAL A 29 12.47 11.35 44.03
CA VAL A 29 12.09 9.94 43.92
C VAL A 29 13.34 9.11 43.61
N ALA A 30 13.50 8.00 44.32
CA ALA A 30 14.60 7.06 44.09
C ALA A 30 14.45 6.37 42.73
N VAL A 31 15.50 6.42 41.91
CA VAL A 31 15.55 5.78 40.58
C VAL A 31 15.74 4.28 40.76
N SER A 32 14.72 3.49 40.47
CA SER A 32 14.86 2.04 40.27
C SER A 32 15.29 1.78 38.82
N GLU A 33 16.39 1.05 38.62
CA GLU A 33 16.77 0.57 37.28
C GLU A 33 15.68 -0.35 36.72
N ILE A 34 15.17 -0.03 35.54
CA ILE A 34 14.18 -0.84 34.83
C ILE A 34 14.93 -2.01 34.18
N ALA A 35 14.71 -3.23 34.69
CA ALA A 35 15.21 -4.43 34.03
C ALA A 35 14.32 -4.77 32.82
N THR A 36 14.94 -5.00 31.66
CA THR A 36 14.23 -5.35 30.41
C THR A 36 14.68 -6.72 29.90
N SER A 37 13.77 -7.38 29.17
CA SER A 37 14.02 -8.61 28.43
C SER A 37 13.38 -8.49 27.05
N SER A 38 13.93 -9.17 26.05
CA SER A 38 13.35 -9.22 24.70
C SER A 38 13.18 -10.67 24.26
N SER A 39 12.01 -10.98 23.71
CA SER A 39 11.72 -12.24 23.02
C SER A 39 11.26 -11.96 21.60
N VAL A 40 11.75 -12.73 20.65
CA VAL A 40 11.38 -12.62 19.23
C VAL A 40 10.65 -13.89 18.83
N SER A 41 9.44 -13.75 18.30
CA SER A 41 8.70 -14.80 17.57
C SER A 41 8.79 -14.56 16.07
N PHE A 42 8.49 -15.59 15.29
CA PHE A 42 8.69 -15.57 13.84
C PHE A 42 7.42 -15.94 13.08
N TYR A 43 7.36 -15.50 11.84
CA TYR A 43 6.36 -15.94 10.87
C TYR A 43 7.01 -16.19 9.51
N VAL A 44 6.67 -17.32 8.89
CA VAL A 44 6.86 -17.60 7.47
C VAL A 44 5.52 -18.04 6.89
N SER A 45 5.29 -17.71 5.62
CA SER A 45 4.06 -18.11 4.93
C SER A 45 3.84 -19.63 5.00
N ASN A 46 2.58 -20.04 5.12
CA ASN A 46 2.18 -21.44 5.28
C ASN A 46 2.47 -22.33 4.04
N TRP A 47 2.87 -21.74 2.91
CA TRP A 47 3.37 -22.51 1.76
C TRP A 47 4.76 -23.09 2.01
N GLN A 48 5.54 -22.48 2.90
CA GLN A 48 6.84 -22.99 3.29
C GLN A 48 6.69 -24.02 4.41
N SER A 49 7.49 -25.10 4.36
CA SER A 49 7.62 -26.01 5.49
C SER A 49 7.99 -25.22 6.76
N PRO A 50 7.17 -25.30 7.83
CA PRO A 50 7.45 -24.57 9.06
C PRO A 50 8.61 -25.20 9.85
N GLN A 51 8.98 -26.45 9.55
CA GLN A 51 10.11 -27.14 10.17
C GLN A 51 11.42 -26.71 9.49
N GLY A 52 12.47 -26.50 10.27
CA GLY A 52 13.78 -26.11 9.73
C GLY A 52 14.81 -25.76 10.80
N THR A 53 15.81 -24.99 10.40
CA THR A 53 16.84 -24.43 11.28
C THR A 53 16.74 -22.91 11.28
N LEU A 54 16.66 -22.33 12.48
CA LEU A 54 16.72 -20.88 12.70
C LEU A 54 18.14 -20.52 13.16
N ASN A 55 18.82 -19.68 12.38
CA ASN A 55 20.10 -19.08 12.76
C ASN A 55 19.86 -17.67 13.30
N VAL A 56 20.41 -17.39 14.48
CA VAL A 56 20.48 -16.04 15.05
C VAL A 56 21.89 -15.53 14.79
N LEU A 57 22.01 -14.44 14.04
CA LEU A 57 23.27 -13.82 13.71
C LEU A 57 23.39 -12.46 14.37
N ASP A 58 24.62 -12.09 14.72
CA ASP A 58 24.92 -10.73 15.18
C ASP A 58 24.96 -9.73 14.00
N GLY A 59 25.21 -8.45 14.33
CA GLY A 59 25.31 -7.38 13.33
C GLY A 59 26.47 -7.53 12.34
N ASP A 60 27.43 -8.43 12.58
CA ASP A 60 28.54 -8.75 11.67
C ASP A 60 28.22 -9.98 10.78
N GLY A 61 27.01 -10.54 10.90
CA GLY A 61 26.57 -11.71 10.14
C GLY A 61 27.18 -13.03 10.64
N VAL A 62 27.72 -13.06 11.85
CA VAL A 62 28.26 -14.28 12.46
C VAL A 62 27.15 -15.01 13.20
N VAL A 63 26.97 -16.31 12.91
CA VAL A 63 26.00 -17.16 13.61
C VAL A 63 26.37 -17.29 15.08
N GLN A 64 25.53 -16.74 15.95
CA GLN A 64 25.64 -16.80 17.40
C GLN A 64 24.95 -18.06 17.95
N GLU A 65 23.79 -18.39 17.39
CA GLU A 65 22.98 -19.54 17.79
C GLU A 65 22.34 -20.18 16.55
N SER A 66 22.21 -21.50 16.55
CA SER A 66 21.53 -22.27 15.50
C SER A 66 20.60 -23.27 16.17
N ILE A 67 19.31 -23.15 15.87
CA ILE A 67 18.22 -23.80 16.60
C ILE A 67 17.40 -24.62 15.62
N GLU A 68 17.32 -25.94 15.82
CA GLU A 68 16.33 -26.75 15.13
C GLU A 68 14.93 -26.42 15.65
N VAL A 69 14.02 -26.07 14.75
CA VAL A 69 12.64 -25.71 15.08
C VAL A 69 11.69 -26.69 14.40
N GLU A 70 10.77 -27.26 15.18
CA GLU A 70 9.68 -28.09 14.63
C GLU A 70 8.66 -27.25 13.86
N ASN A 71 8.46 -26.01 14.30
CA ASN A 71 7.60 -25.03 13.64
C ASN A 71 8.10 -23.62 13.96
N ILE A 72 8.58 -22.91 12.94
CA ILE A 72 9.08 -21.53 13.06
C ILE A 72 7.98 -20.55 13.48
N ASN A 73 6.72 -20.77 13.08
CA ASN A 73 5.58 -19.91 13.39
C ASN A 73 5.12 -20.00 14.86
N THR A 74 5.66 -20.95 15.63
CA THR A 74 5.44 -21.05 17.08
C THR A 74 6.74 -20.94 17.88
N ALA A 75 7.88 -20.78 17.19
CA ALA A 75 9.18 -20.63 17.82
C ALA A 75 9.32 -19.23 18.46
N SER A 76 10.07 -19.17 19.56
CA SER A 76 10.45 -17.92 20.19
C SER A 76 11.85 -18.02 20.77
N VAL A 77 12.65 -16.98 20.55
CA VAL A 77 14.04 -16.89 21.00
C VAL A 77 14.20 -15.69 21.92
N SER A 78 14.92 -15.87 23.02
CA SER A 78 15.30 -14.76 23.90
C SER A 78 16.55 -14.08 23.36
N VAL A 79 16.51 -12.78 23.21
CA VAL A 79 17.61 -11.98 22.66
C VAL A 79 17.95 -10.82 23.59
N THR A 80 19.15 -10.28 23.44
CA THR A 80 19.54 -9.07 24.16
C THR A 80 18.63 -7.91 23.72
N PRO A 81 17.96 -7.21 24.65
CA PRO A 81 17.16 -6.04 24.30
C PRO A 81 18.06 -4.90 23.82
N LEU A 82 17.49 -4.00 23.02
CA LEU A 82 18.12 -2.78 22.51
C LEU A 82 19.27 -3.00 21.51
N THR A 83 19.32 -4.17 20.88
CA THR A 83 20.30 -4.51 19.84
C THR A 83 19.60 -4.91 18.54
N PHE A 84 20.26 -4.71 17.41
CA PHE A 84 19.89 -5.33 16.16
C PHE A 84 20.37 -6.79 16.16
N ASN A 85 19.51 -7.69 15.69
CA ASN A 85 19.82 -9.08 15.44
C ASN A 85 19.35 -9.45 14.03
N SER A 86 20.08 -10.35 13.37
CA SER A 86 19.67 -10.94 12.11
C SER A 86 19.14 -12.34 12.35
N PHE A 87 18.07 -12.70 11.65
CA PHE A 87 17.43 -14.01 11.76
C PHE A 87 17.34 -14.62 10.37
N GLU A 88 17.93 -15.80 10.19
CA GLU A 88 17.88 -16.57 8.95
C GLU A 88 17.17 -17.90 9.21
N PHE A 89 16.17 -18.21 8.39
CA PHE A 89 15.45 -19.48 8.49
C PHE A 89 15.73 -20.35 7.26
N ILE A 90 16.24 -21.55 7.51
CA ILE A 90 16.52 -22.56 6.50
C ILE A 90 15.50 -23.69 6.67
N PRO A 91 14.48 -23.79 5.81
CA PRO A 91 13.46 -24.81 5.94
C PRO A 91 14.04 -26.22 5.67
N SER A 92 13.51 -27.23 6.35
CA SER A 92 13.94 -28.62 6.16
C SER A 92 13.48 -29.23 4.84
N ASP A 93 12.41 -28.68 4.27
CA ASP A 93 11.87 -29.04 2.97
C ASP A 93 11.69 -27.76 2.14
N THR A 94 12.22 -27.77 0.93
CA THR A 94 12.19 -26.64 0.00
C THR A 94 11.08 -26.77 -1.04
N ALA A 95 10.30 -27.85 -1.03
CA ALA A 95 9.18 -28.02 -1.93
C ALA A 95 8.08 -27.00 -1.59
N LEU A 96 7.71 -26.18 -2.57
CA LEU A 96 6.71 -25.12 -2.41
C LEU A 96 5.47 -25.44 -3.23
N PRO A 97 4.27 -25.55 -2.62
CA PRO A 97 3.04 -25.70 -3.38
C PRO A 97 2.70 -24.41 -4.12
N CYS A 98 1.99 -24.52 -5.23
CA CYS A 98 1.46 -23.39 -5.95
C CYS A 98 0.41 -22.66 -5.09
N PRO A 99 0.61 -21.37 -4.77
CA PRO A 99 -0.30 -20.64 -3.90
C PRO A 99 -1.50 -20.02 -4.63
N ARG A 100 -1.47 -19.95 -5.96
CA ARG A 100 -2.50 -19.28 -6.77
C ARG A 100 -3.65 -20.21 -7.11
N PHE A 101 -4.88 -19.80 -6.79
CA PHE A 101 -6.08 -20.62 -7.02
C PHE A 101 -6.31 -20.97 -8.49
N THR A 102 -5.94 -20.07 -9.41
CA THR A 102 -6.02 -20.30 -10.87
C THR A 102 -4.81 -21.05 -11.45
N GLY A 103 -3.87 -21.49 -10.62
CA GLY A 103 -2.61 -22.13 -11.03
C GLY A 103 -1.46 -21.15 -11.24
N CYS A 104 -0.24 -21.65 -11.17
CA CYS A 104 0.99 -20.86 -11.09
C CYS A 104 1.74 -20.68 -12.40
N GLY A 105 1.32 -21.36 -13.47
CA GLY A 105 1.97 -21.24 -14.77
C GLY A 105 2.06 -22.56 -15.51
N ARG A 106 2.38 -22.48 -16.80
CA ARG A 106 2.37 -23.65 -17.68
C ARG A 106 3.62 -24.50 -17.51
N THR A 107 3.44 -25.81 -17.61
CA THR A 107 4.55 -26.77 -17.56
C THR A 107 4.90 -27.33 -18.93
N VAL A 108 6.09 -27.95 -19.00
CA VAL A 108 6.47 -28.77 -20.14
C VAL A 108 5.69 -30.09 -20.13
N ARG A 109 5.52 -30.71 -21.30
CA ARG A 109 4.81 -32.00 -21.38
C ARG A 109 5.57 -33.07 -20.57
N GLY A 110 4.88 -33.69 -19.62
CA GLY A 110 5.42 -34.77 -18.79
C GLY A 110 6.22 -34.26 -17.60
N ASP A 111 5.98 -33.02 -17.17
CA ASP A 111 6.41 -32.54 -15.86
C ASP A 111 5.85 -33.46 -14.77
N VAL A 112 6.68 -33.79 -13.78
CA VAL A 112 6.31 -34.69 -12.68
C VAL A 112 5.43 -34.00 -11.65
N ASN A 113 5.44 -32.67 -11.65
CA ASN A 113 4.70 -31.85 -10.71
C ASN A 113 3.28 -31.51 -11.21
N ASP A 114 3.03 -31.65 -12.51
CA ASP A 114 1.70 -31.57 -13.14
C ASP A 114 1.00 -32.93 -12.98
N LEU A 115 0.21 -33.09 -11.91
CA LEU A 115 -0.33 -34.38 -11.50
C LEU A 115 -1.47 -34.86 -12.40
N ASN A 116 -2.14 -33.94 -13.09
CA ASN A 116 -3.27 -34.25 -13.97
C ASN A 116 -2.93 -34.16 -15.46
N ALA A 117 -1.67 -33.81 -15.80
CA ALA A 117 -1.12 -33.67 -17.13
C ALA A 117 -1.83 -32.62 -18.02
N ASN A 118 -2.41 -31.58 -17.41
CA ASN A 118 -3.11 -30.50 -18.11
C ASN A 118 -2.16 -29.40 -18.64
N ARG A 119 -0.86 -29.50 -18.35
CA ARG A 119 0.21 -28.53 -18.67
C ARG A 119 0.14 -27.22 -17.90
N LEU A 120 -0.40 -27.25 -16.69
CA LEU A 120 -0.47 -26.15 -15.74
C LEU A 120 0.01 -26.70 -14.39
N ILE A 121 0.75 -25.91 -13.62
CA ILE A 121 0.90 -26.18 -12.18
C ILE A 121 -0.36 -25.65 -11.53
N ASP A 122 -1.25 -26.55 -11.13
CA ASP A 122 -2.50 -26.19 -10.47
C ASP A 122 -2.26 -25.79 -9.00
N TYR A 123 -3.27 -25.18 -8.39
CA TYR A 123 -3.25 -24.86 -6.96
C TYR A 123 -2.86 -26.08 -6.12
N GLN A 124 -1.94 -25.90 -5.17
CA GLN A 124 -1.35 -26.93 -4.31
C GLN A 124 -0.43 -27.97 -4.98
N GLU A 125 -0.27 -27.95 -6.31
CA GLU A 125 0.77 -28.75 -6.96
C GLU A 125 2.17 -28.18 -6.65
N LEU A 126 3.17 -29.06 -6.53
CA LEU A 126 4.51 -28.64 -6.13
C LEU A 126 5.20 -27.85 -7.25
N THR A 127 5.96 -26.84 -6.87
CA THR A 127 6.78 -26.03 -7.78
C THR A 127 8.24 -26.44 -7.66
N ALA A 128 9.05 -26.08 -8.66
CA ALA A 128 10.50 -26.23 -8.61
C ALA A 128 11.21 -25.03 -7.94
N VAL A 129 10.44 -24.06 -7.44
CA VAL A 129 10.96 -22.83 -6.83
C VAL A 129 11.50 -23.14 -5.45
N THR A 130 12.60 -22.48 -5.10
CA THR A 130 13.19 -22.53 -3.76
C THR A 130 13.37 -21.11 -3.27
N LEU A 131 13.00 -20.85 -2.02
CA LEU A 131 13.04 -19.53 -1.40
C LEU A 131 13.97 -19.53 -0.20
N ASN A 132 14.57 -18.37 0.07
CA ASN A 132 15.42 -18.15 1.22
C ASN A 132 14.83 -17.03 2.09
N TYR A 133 15.07 -17.12 3.39
CA TYR A 133 14.39 -16.29 4.38
C TYR A 133 15.39 -15.67 5.33
N LYS A 134 15.40 -14.35 5.39
CA LYS A 134 16.22 -13.58 6.33
C LYS A 134 15.54 -12.25 6.64
N ALA A 135 15.71 -11.77 7.86
CA ALA A 135 15.33 -10.42 8.23
C ALA A 135 16.19 -9.91 9.38
N ASP A 136 16.53 -8.64 9.34
CA ASP A 136 17.12 -7.95 10.47
C ASP A 136 16.05 -7.21 11.28
N ALA A 137 16.08 -7.35 12.60
CA ALA A 137 15.12 -6.69 13.46
C ALA A 137 15.77 -6.07 14.68
N PHE A 138 15.23 -4.92 15.09
CA PHE A 138 15.60 -4.28 16.33
C PHE A 138 14.88 -4.98 17.50
N SER A 139 15.62 -5.47 18.48
CA SER A 139 15.03 -6.19 19.61
C SER A 139 14.51 -5.21 20.68
N ALA A 140 13.29 -4.71 20.49
CA ALA A 140 12.65 -3.83 21.48
C ALA A 140 12.35 -4.59 22.78
N PRO A 141 12.36 -3.93 23.95
CA PRO A 141 11.98 -4.58 25.21
C PRO A 141 10.56 -5.18 25.14
N GLY A 142 10.38 -6.43 25.51
CA GLY A 142 9.09 -7.13 25.43
C GLY A 142 9.03 -8.15 24.30
N VAL A 143 7.85 -8.27 23.68
CA VAL A 143 7.59 -9.25 22.62
C VAL A 143 7.70 -8.59 21.25
N ASN A 144 8.52 -9.18 20.40
CA ASN A 144 8.69 -8.78 19.00
C ASN A 144 8.24 -9.93 18.10
N THR A 145 7.75 -9.60 16.91
CA THR A 145 7.48 -10.58 15.84
C THR A 145 8.23 -10.17 14.58
N VAL A 146 8.98 -11.11 14.00
CA VAL A 146 9.71 -10.93 12.75
C VAL A 146 9.09 -11.81 11.68
N TYR A 147 8.73 -11.19 10.56
CA TYR A 147 8.13 -11.85 9.43
C TYR A 147 9.18 -12.08 8.36
N LEU A 148 9.25 -13.31 7.85
CA LEU A 148 10.32 -13.73 6.98
C LEU A 148 9.79 -13.94 5.57
N SER A 149 10.33 -13.19 4.62
CA SER A 149 10.01 -13.29 3.19
C SER A 149 11.28 -13.18 2.32
N PRO A 150 11.20 -13.56 1.03
CA PRO A 150 12.27 -13.30 0.08
C PRO A 150 12.63 -11.80 -0.03
N LEU A 151 11.63 -10.91 0.08
CA LEU A 151 11.86 -9.47 0.02
C LEU A 151 12.54 -8.94 1.29
N SER A 152 12.12 -9.40 2.48
CA SER A 152 12.82 -9.01 3.73
C SER A 152 14.29 -9.42 3.70
N LYS A 153 14.61 -10.55 3.04
CA LYS A 153 15.99 -10.99 2.80
C LYS A 153 16.73 -10.03 1.88
N ALA A 154 16.18 -9.70 0.71
CA ALA A 154 16.80 -8.78 -0.23
C ALA A 154 17.11 -7.42 0.41
N ILE A 155 16.14 -6.85 1.14
CA ILE A 155 16.32 -5.59 1.90
C ILE A 155 17.42 -5.72 2.96
N THR A 156 17.45 -6.86 3.66
CA THR A 156 18.40 -7.13 4.74
C THR A 156 19.83 -7.27 4.20
N ASP A 157 20.02 -7.97 3.10
CA ASP A 157 21.36 -8.20 2.54
C ASP A 157 21.98 -6.93 1.95
N GLU A 158 21.15 -6.02 1.42
CA GLU A 158 21.59 -4.67 1.03
C GLU A 158 21.81 -3.72 2.24
N GLY A 159 21.36 -4.11 3.44
CA GLY A 159 21.50 -3.31 4.65
C GLY A 159 20.58 -2.08 4.68
N PHE A 160 19.47 -2.11 3.96
CA PHE A 160 18.54 -0.99 3.87
C PHE A 160 17.53 -0.94 5.03
N SER A 161 17.06 0.28 5.33
CA SER A 161 15.90 0.52 6.19
C SER A 161 14.62 0.51 5.36
N ALA A 162 13.65 -0.32 5.76
CA ALA A 162 12.33 -0.34 5.13
C ALA A 162 11.30 0.54 5.83
N THR A 163 11.65 1.26 6.90
CA THR A 163 10.71 2.05 7.70
C THR A 163 9.93 3.07 6.84
N GLN A 164 10.63 3.88 6.05
CA GLN A 164 10.00 4.89 5.18
C GLN A 164 9.17 4.24 4.06
N ALA A 165 9.71 3.21 3.41
CA ALA A 165 9.05 2.47 2.35
C ALA A 165 7.78 1.72 2.83
N SER A 166 7.74 1.34 4.11
CA SER A 166 6.60 0.64 4.72
C SER A 166 5.51 1.61 5.19
N LEU A 167 5.72 2.93 5.10
CA LEU A 167 4.84 3.96 5.67
C LEU A 167 4.47 3.65 7.13
N SER A 168 5.44 3.16 7.90
CA SER A 168 5.25 2.74 9.27
C SER A 168 6.49 3.08 10.10
N ALA A 169 6.32 3.13 11.42
CA ALA A 169 7.40 3.36 12.36
C ALA A 169 8.39 2.18 12.45
N THR A 170 8.01 1.00 11.97
CA THR A 170 8.87 -0.17 11.86
C THR A 170 8.81 -0.73 10.43
N PRO A 171 9.83 -1.50 9.99
CA PRO A 171 9.74 -2.26 8.75
C PRO A 171 8.47 -3.11 8.69
N PHE A 172 7.87 -3.29 7.51
CA PHE A 172 6.68 -4.13 7.31
C PHE A 172 6.85 -5.57 7.84
N TYR A 173 8.10 -6.05 7.91
CA TYR A 173 8.46 -7.37 8.39
C TYR A 173 8.79 -7.44 9.90
N HIS A 174 8.53 -6.38 10.67
CA HIS A 174 8.86 -6.36 12.10
C HIS A 174 7.81 -5.61 12.93
N LEU A 175 7.26 -6.29 13.92
CA LEU A 175 6.42 -5.72 14.95
C LEU A 175 7.13 -5.75 16.30
N THR A 176 7.14 -4.60 16.97
CA THR A 176 7.70 -4.40 18.32
C THR A 176 6.63 -4.33 19.40
N HIS A 177 5.38 -4.24 18.98
CA HIS A 177 4.19 -4.30 19.80
C HIS A 177 3.04 -4.77 18.90
N SER A 178 2.43 -5.91 19.22
CA SER A 178 1.39 -6.51 18.39
C SER A 178 -0.02 -6.10 18.83
N ASN A 179 -0.84 -5.75 17.85
CA ASN A 179 -2.28 -5.80 17.97
C ASN A 179 -2.81 -6.66 16.81
N LEU A 180 -4.05 -7.14 16.92
CA LEU A 180 -4.59 -8.10 15.96
C LEU A 180 -4.48 -7.62 14.52
N ASN A 181 -4.88 -6.38 14.22
CA ASN A 181 -4.85 -5.84 12.86
C ASN A 181 -3.42 -5.71 12.33
N ALA A 182 -2.49 -5.19 13.13
CA ALA A 182 -1.08 -5.06 12.72
C ALA A 182 -0.43 -6.43 12.46
N SER A 183 -0.79 -7.45 13.25
CA SER A 183 -0.31 -8.81 13.02
C SER A 183 -0.88 -9.40 11.73
N VAL A 184 -2.19 -9.24 11.48
CA VAL A 184 -2.81 -9.72 10.24
C VAL A 184 -2.22 -9.00 9.03
N GLU A 185 -2.06 -7.67 9.07
CA GLU A 185 -1.45 -6.89 8.01
C GLU A 185 -0.04 -7.40 7.67
N ALA A 186 0.84 -7.53 8.67
CA ALA A 186 2.21 -8.00 8.46
C ALA A 186 2.27 -9.45 7.92
N GLU A 187 1.37 -10.34 8.38
CA GLU A 187 1.23 -11.68 7.80
C GLU A 187 0.83 -11.62 6.32
N MET A 188 -0.18 -10.81 5.98
CA MET A 188 -0.69 -10.71 4.61
C MET A 188 0.34 -10.08 3.67
N VAL A 189 1.07 -9.04 4.09
CA VAL A 189 2.16 -8.44 3.30
C VAL A 189 3.29 -9.46 3.08
N THR A 190 3.65 -10.22 4.12
CA THR A 190 4.66 -11.29 4.01
C THR A 190 4.22 -12.39 3.04
N ASN A 191 2.95 -12.74 3.06
CA ASN A 191 2.36 -13.69 2.13
C ASN A 191 2.34 -13.13 0.71
N ALA A 192 1.99 -11.86 0.50
CA ALA A 192 2.01 -11.23 -0.83
C ALA A 192 3.40 -11.28 -1.47
N PHE A 193 4.45 -10.91 -0.73
CA PHE A 193 5.81 -10.95 -1.24
C PHE A 193 6.36 -12.37 -1.45
N THR A 194 5.90 -13.34 -0.65
CA THR A 194 6.24 -14.76 -0.87
C THR A 194 5.49 -15.33 -2.07
N TYR A 195 4.21 -14.97 -2.23
CA TYR A 195 3.34 -15.33 -3.34
C TYR A 195 3.94 -14.92 -4.68
N ALA A 196 4.32 -13.64 -4.77
CA ALA A 196 4.96 -13.08 -5.95
C ALA A 196 6.27 -13.79 -6.30
N ALA A 197 7.07 -14.15 -5.29
CA ALA A 197 8.35 -14.81 -5.50
C ALA A 197 8.17 -16.23 -6.08
N ILE A 198 7.14 -16.96 -5.62
CA ILE A 198 6.80 -18.28 -6.17
C ILE A 198 6.35 -18.13 -7.62
N LEU A 199 5.43 -17.22 -7.92
CA LEU A 199 4.88 -17.07 -9.26
C LEU A 199 5.92 -16.58 -10.28
N ALA A 200 6.73 -15.59 -9.91
CA ALA A 200 7.81 -15.11 -10.74
C ALA A 200 8.85 -16.21 -10.99
N GLY A 201 9.19 -17.02 -9.97
CA GLY A 201 10.10 -18.16 -10.10
C GLY A 201 9.56 -19.32 -10.95
N VAL A 202 8.23 -19.54 -10.95
CA VAL A 202 7.59 -20.53 -11.84
C VAL A 202 7.59 -20.03 -13.29
N ALA A 203 7.33 -18.74 -13.50
CA ALA A 203 7.34 -18.12 -14.83
C ALA A 203 8.75 -18.07 -15.44
N ASP A 204 9.74 -17.74 -14.62
CA ASP A 204 11.16 -17.74 -14.97
C ASP A 204 12.01 -18.38 -13.86
N SER A 205 12.52 -19.58 -14.13
CA SER A 205 13.40 -20.32 -13.20
C SER A 205 14.71 -19.59 -12.83
N SER A 206 15.08 -18.54 -13.57
CA SER A 206 16.25 -17.71 -13.28
C SER A 206 15.93 -16.46 -12.44
N PHE A 207 14.65 -16.19 -12.19
CA PHE A 207 14.20 -15.07 -11.39
C PHE A 207 14.77 -15.13 -9.96
N SER A 208 15.21 -13.97 -9.48
CA SER A 208 15.66 -13.77 -8.10
C SER A 208 15.14 -12.43 -7.60
N VAL A 209 14.46 -12.44 -6.46
CA VAL A 209 13.96 -11.23 -5.80
C VAL A 209 15.13 -10.28 -5.47
N GLU A 210 16.28 -10.83 -5.06
CA GLU A 210 17.49 -10.04 -4.75
C GLU A 210 18.00 -9.29 -5.98
N SER A 211 18.14 -9.99 -7.12
CA SER A 211 18.62 -9.37 -8.36
C SER A 211 17.63 -8.32 -8.88
N ALA A 212 16.34 -8.61 -8.84
CA ALA A 212 15.29 -7.67 -9.27
C ALA A 212 15.24 -6.42 -8.38
N PHE A 213 15.28 -6.61 -7.06
CA PHE A 213 15.32 -5.51 -6.09
C PHE A 213 16.58 -4.64 -6.24
N ASN A 214 17.72 -5.26 -6.50
CA ASN A 214 18.98 -4.55 -6.72
C ASN A 214 18.96 -3.74 -8.02
N ALA A 215 18.39 -4.27 -9.10
CA ALA A 215 18.22 -3.51 -10.35
C ALA A 215 17.30 -2.30 -10.15
N PHE A 216 16.20 -2.48 -9.41
CA PHE A 216 15.25 -1.41 -9.07
C PHE A 216 15.89 -0.31 -8.21
N THR A 217 16.49 -0.68 -7.08
CA THR A 217 17.10 0.29 -6.14
C THR A 217 18.30 1.04 -6.74
N ASN A 218 19.00 0.44 -7.70
CA ASN A 218 20.08 1.10 -8.44
C ASN A 218 19.61 1.88 -9.68
N LEU A 219 18.29 1.94 -9.92
CA LEU A 219 17.68 2.64 -11.05
C LEU A 219 18.25 2.16 -12.40
N GLU A 220 18.43 0.85 -12.56
CA GLU A 220 18.86 0.25 -13.82
C GLU A 220 17.80 0.47 -14.92
N THR A 221 18.21 0.42 -16.19
CA THR A 221 17.30 0.68 -17.32
C THR A 221 16.26 -0.42 -17.51
N ASP A 222 16.60 -1.66 -17.19
CA ASP A 222 15.70 -2.81 -17.30
C ASP A 222 15.22 -3.21 -15.90
N GLN A 223 13.94 -2.94 -15.63
CA GLN A 223 13.30 -3.22 -14.35
C GLN A 223 12.09 -4.15 -14.51
N GLN A 224 11.96 -4.82 -15.66
CA GLN A 224 10.77 -5.63 -15.95
C GLN A 224 10.54 -6.72 -14.89
N ALA A 225 11.61 -7.39 -14.46
CA ALA A 225 11.51 -8.42 -13.43
C ALA A 225 10.98 -7.88 -12.08
N TRP A 226 11.32 -6.63 -11.73
CA TRP A 226 10.80 -5.98 -10.52
C TRP A 226 9.33 -5.56 -10.69
N GLN A 227 8.98 -5.02 -11.87
CA GLN A 227 7.60 -4.67 -12.21
C GLN A 227 6.70 -5.92 -12.15
N ASP A 228 7.09 -7.00 -12.81
CA ASP A 228 6.36 -8.27 -12.79
C ASP A 228 6.20 -8.80 -11.34
N TYR A 229 7.25 -8.72 -10.52
CA TYR A 229 7.20 -9.11 -9.11
C TYR A 229 6.24 -8.24 -8.28
N SER A 230 6.28 -6.91 -8.50
CA SER A 230 5.39 -5.94 -7.85
C SER A 230 3.92 -6.22 -8.21
N ASP A 231 3.63 -6.43 -9.49
CA ASP A 231 2.28 -6.70 -9.98
C ASP A 231 1.72 -8.01 -9.40
N LEU A 232 2.55 -9.04 -9.33
CA LEU A 232 2.19 -10.32 -8.70
C LEU A 232 1.94 -10.16 -7.19
N ALA A 233 2.70 -9.29 -6.50
CA ALA A 233 2.49 -9.02 -5.08
C ALA A 233 1.16 -8.28 -4.86
N ALA A 234 0.83 -7.29 -5.69
CA ALA A 234 -0.46 -6.60 -5.64
C ALA A 234 -1.63 -7.56 -5.95
N GLN A 235 -1.46 -8.46 -6.93
CA GLN A 235 -2.46 -9.47 -7.32
C GLN A 235 -2.81 -10.46 -6.20
N TYR A 236 -1.92 -10.67 -5.21
CA TYR A 236 -2.24 -11.49 -4.04
C TYR A 236 -3.52 -11.00 -3.33
N VAL A 237 -3.71 -9.68 -3.21
CA VAL A 237 -4.84 -9.09 -2.50
C VAL A 237 -6.16 -9.46 -3.18
N THR A 238 -6.24 -9.27 -4.51
CA THR A 238 -7.44 -9.63 -5.27
C THR A 238 -7.70 -11.13 -5.26
N ASP A 239 -6.68 -11.94 -5.51
CA ASP A 239 -6.83 -13.39 -5.60
C ASP A 239 -7.34 -14.00 -4.28
N ASN A 240 -7.06 -13.35 -3.13
CA ASN A 240 -7.49 -13.81 -1.81
C ASN A 240 -8.77 -13.14 -1.28
N LEU A 241 -9.16 -11.96 -1.78
CA LEU A 241 -10.43 -11.33 -1.39
C LEU A 241 -11.62 -11.92 -2.13
N PHE A 242 -11.45 -12.23 -3.42
CA PHE A 242 -12.53 -12.73 -4.29
C PHE A 242 -12.69 -14.25 -4.28
N SER A 243 -11.84 -14.97 -3.55
CA SER A 243 -11.92 -16.43 -3.43
C SER A 243 -12.54 -16.86 -2.10
N ASP A 244 -13.50 -17.79 -2.15
CA ASP A 244 -14.05 -18.44 -0.95
C ASP A 244 -13.00 -19.29 -0.19
N GLN A 245 -11.90 -19.62 -0.86
CA GLN A 245 -10.72 -20.29 -0.27
C GLN A 245 -9.69 -19.30 0.28
N GLY A 246 -9.92 -18.00 0.07
CA GLY A 246 -9.05 -16.91 0.49
C GLY A 246 -9.08 -16.62 1.98
N ASN A 247 -8.21 -15.71 2.42
CA ASN A 247 -8.10 -15.39 3.84
C ASN A 247 -9.15 -14.35 4.26
N ALA A 248 -10.19 -14.80 4.95
CA ALA A 248 -11.26 -13.91 5.46
C ALA A 248 -10.75 -12.77 6.38
N LEU A 249 -9.59 -12.91 7.01
CA LEU A 249 -9.02 -11.83 7.84
C LEU A 249 -8.49 -10.66 7.01
N LEU A 250 -8.10 -10.90 5.75
CA LEU A 250 -7.56 -9.89 4.83
C LEU A 250 -8.53 -8.72 4.63
N GLN A 251 -9.84 -8.99 4.64
CA GLN A 251 -10.90 -7.97 4.48
C GLN A 251 -10.72 -6.80 5.44
N ASN A 252 -10.31 -7.06 6.69
CA ASN A 252 -10.17 -6.03 7.72
C ASN A 252 -8.93 -5.13 7.53
N VAL A 253 -8.00 -5.52 6.67
CA VAL A 253 -6.70 -4.84 6.47
C VAL A 253 -6.32 -4.67 5.00
N ALA A 254 -7.25 -4.90 4.06
CA ALA A 254 -6.95 -4.95 2.63
C ALA A 254 -6.32 -3.65 2.12
N GLY A 255 -6.85 -2.50 2.56
CA GLY A 255 -6.30 -1.18 2.25
C GLY A 255 -4.86 -1.01 2.76
N GLN A 256 -4.59 -1.38 4.02
CA GLN A 256 -3.25 -1.28 4.61
C GLN A 256 -2.26 -2.19 3.88
N VAL A 257 -2.64 -3.45 3.63
CA VAL A 257 -1.79 -4.41 2.90
C VAL A 257 -1.46 -3.90 1.51
N LYS A 258 -2.48 -3.40 0.78
CA LYS A 258 -2.28 -2.85 -0.56
C LYS A 258 -1.36 -1.63 -0.54
N GLN A 259 -1.58 -0.68 0.37
CA GLN A 259 -0.72 0.49 0.49
C GLN A 259 0.72 0.11 0.79
N THR A 260 0.94 -0.80 1.76
CA THR A 260 2.29 -1.22 2.14
C THR A 260 2.99 -1.90 0.97
N ILE A 261 2.31 -2.75 0.19
CA ILE A 261 2.88 -3.34 -1.03
C ILE A 261 3.27 -2.25 -2.02
N ALA A 262 2.32 -1.36 -2.34
CA ALA A 262 2.49 -0.35 -3.37
C ALA A 262 3.60 0.68 -3.02
N SER A 263 3.68 1.10 -1.76
CA SER A 263 4.73 2.00 -1.29
C SER A 263 6.09 1.31 -1.27
N VAL A 264 6.18 0.06 -0.79
CA VAL A 264 7.46 -0.68 -0.79
C VAL A 264 7.98 -0.93 -2.21
N THR A 265 7.09 -1.22 -3.18
CA THR A 265 7.50 -1.55 -4.55
C THR A 265 7.82 -0.34 -5.42
N THR A 266 7.36 0.85 -5.04
CA THR A 266 7.60 2.11 -5.77
C THR A 266 8.61 3.03 -5.09
N PHE A 267 8.97 2.79 -3.82
CA PHE A 267 9.94 3.60 -3.09
C PHE A 267 11.34 3.47 -3.69
N THR A 268 11.90 4.57 -4.19
CA THR A 268 13.23 4.59 -4.84
C THR A 268 14.34 5.10 -3.92
N ASN A 269 14.01 5.80 -2.84
CA ASN A 269 14.99 6.50 -1.99
C ASN A 269 15.45 5.66 -0.79
N TRP A 270 15.86 4.41 -1.03
CA TRP A 270 16.32 3.49 0.01
C TRP A 270 17.57 4.03 0.72
N GLN A 271 17.55 4.00 2.05
CA GLN A 271 18.64 4.48 2.90
C GLN A 271 19.24 3.32 3.68
N ALA A 272 20.55 3.41 3.94
CA ALA A 272 21.24 2.49 4.83
C ALA A 272 20.60 2.53 6.23
N ARG A 273 20.46 1.37 6.86
CA ARG A 273 19.88 1.28 8.20
C ARG A 273 20.83 1.87 9.25
N SER A 274 20.27 2.66 10.16
CA SER A 274 21.00 3.07 11.36
C SER A 274 21.07 1.91 12.35
N THR A 275 22.29 1.53 12.73
CA THR A 275 22.57 0.48 13.73
C THR A 275 23.07 1.06 15.05
N GLU A 276 22.89 2.37 15.27
CA GLU A 276 23.31 3.02 16.51
C GLU A 276 22.63 2.38 17.73
N VAL A 277 23.42 2.12 18.78
CA VAL A 277 22.94 1.55 20.03
C VAL A 277 21.88 2.46 20.63
N GLN A 278 20.69 1.92 20.81
CA GLN A 278 19.56 2.66 21.34
C GLN A 278 19.57 2.60 22.87
N SER A 279 19.27 3.73 23.51
CA SER A 279 19.14 3.79 24.96
C SER A 279 17.68 3.69 25.41
N LEU A 280 17.46 3.05 26.56
CA LEU A 280 16.13 2.91 27.16
C LEU A 280 15.55 4.28 27.57
N ASP A 281 16.39 5.23 27.99
CA ASP A 281 16.01 6.59 28.37
C ASP A 281 15.94 7.58 27.19
N SER A 282 16.08 7.08 25.95
CA SER A 282 16.03 7.91 24.75
C SER A 282 14.72 8.68 24.63
N ARG A 283 14.84 9.97 24.31
CA ARG A 283 13.71 10.90 24.09
C ARG A 283 13.41 11.15 22.63
N GLU A 284 13.96 10.33 21.74
CA GLU A 284 13.87 10.50 20.28
C GLU A 284 12.42 10.66 19.82
N LEU A 285 11.50 9.79 20.25
CA LEU A 285 10.08 9.90 19.91
C LEU A 285 9.45 11.24 20.34
N LEU A 286 9.84 11.78 21.50
CA LEU A 286 9.33 13.08 21.96
C LEU A 286 9.88 14.23 21.11
N VAL A 287 11.15 14.13 20.69
CA VAL A 287 11.77 15.08 19.77
C VAL A 287 11.09 15.03 18.41
N ASP A 288 10.85 13.84 17.87
CA ASP A 288 10.19 13.65 16.57
C ASP A 288 8.75 14.19 16.62
N THR A 289 8.01 13.85 17.68
CA THR A 289 6.66 14.39 17.92
C THR A 289 6.67 15.93 17.96
N ARG A 290 7.61 16.54 18.71
CA ARG A 290 7.77 18.01 18.76
C ARG A 290 8.17 18.61 17.41
N ASN A 291 9.01 17.93 16.64
CA ASN A 291 9.44 18.42 15.32
C ASN A 291 8.25 18.47 14.36
N ILE A 292 7.41 17.43 14.33
CA ILE A 292 6.17 17.43 13.53
C ILE A 292 5.22 18.53 14.00
N ILE A 293 5.02 18.67 15.32
CA ILE A 293 4.19 19.74 15.89
C ILE A 293 4.73 21.13 15.51
N GLY A 294 6.05 21.30 15.59
CA GLY A 294 6.74 22.53 15.24
C GLY A 294 6.57 22.88 13.77
N ALA A 295 6.75 21.90 12.87
CA ALA A 295 6.57 22.08 11.44
C ALA A 295 5.12 22.45 11.09
N ALA A 296 4.13 21.74 11.66
CA ALA A 296 2.72 22.03 11.45
C ALA A 296 2.34 23.45 11.94
N ARG A 297 2.79 23.84 13.14
CA ARG A 297 2.58 25.20 13.68
C ARG A 297 3.28 26.27 12.86
N LEU A 298 4.46 25.98 12.32
CA LEU A 298 5.20 26.89 11.46
C LEU A 298 4.42 27.13 10.16
N GLN A 299 3.85 26.07 9.57
CA GLN A 299 2.97 26.20 8.40
C GLN A 299 1.78 27.08 8.72
N GLU A 300 1.06 26.79 9.80
CA GLU A 300 -0.15 27.54 10.20
C GLU A 300 0.14 29.03 10.45
N LYS A 301 1.24 29.35 11.13
CA LYS A 301 1.49 30.74 11.58
C LYS A 301 2.24 31.60 10.57
N SER A 302 3.14 31.00 9.79
CA SER A 302 4.10 31.75 8.97
C SER A 302 3.93 31.50 7.47
N TYR A 303 3.36 30.36 7.08
CA TYR A 303 3.26 29.94 5.69
C TYR A 303 1.83 29.53 5.30
N SER A 304 0.81 30.01 6.02
CA SER A 304 -0.60 29.65 5.74
C SER A 304 -1.01 29.99 4.32
N ASP A 305 -0.60 31.17 3.84
CA ASP A 305 -0.92 31.65 2.50
C ASP A 305 -0.20 30.82 1.42
N GLU A 306 1.04 30.39 1.68
CA GLU A 306 1.78 29.50 0.77
C GLU A 306 1.13 28.12 0.70
N LEU A 307 0.79 27.55 1.86
CA LEU A 307 0.10 26.27 1.99
C LEU A 307 -1.26 26.30 1.29
N ASP A 308 -2.00 27.40 1.43
CA ASP A 308 -3.29 27.60 0.78
C ASP A 308 -3.19 27.63 -0.74
N VAL A 309 -2.15 28.27 -1.28
CA VAL A 309 -1.86 28.31 -2.72
C VAL A 309 -1.46 26.92 -3.22
N LYS A 310 -0.55 26.25 -2.52
CA LYS A 310 -0.10 24.89 -2.87
C LYS A 310 -1.26 23.89 -2.89
N PHE A 311 -2.15 23.92 -1.89
CA PHE A 311 -3.34 23.07 -1.91
C PHE A 311 -4.33 23.46 -3.01
N ALA A 312 -4.52 24.76 -3.27
CA ALA A 312 -5.41 25.18 -4.35
C ALA A 312 -4.90 24.74 -5.73
N GLU A 313 -3.58 24.75 -5.97
CA GLU A 313 -2.99 24.23 -7.20
C GLU A 313 -3.21 22.73 -7.36
N LEU A 314 -2.97 21.95 -6.30
CA LEU A 314 -3.21 20.50 -6.32
C LEU A 314 -4.70 20.19 -6.52
N GLU A 315 -5.60 20.88 -5.80
CA GLU A 315 -7.05 20.75 -5.98
C GLU A 315 -7.48 21.13 -7.40
N SER A 316 -6.83 22.11 -8.04
CA SER A 316 -7.11 22.49 -9.44
C SER A 316 -6.67 21.45 -10.47
N ALA A 317 -5.76 20.54 -10.12
CA ALA A 317 -5.39 19.43 -11.00
C ALA A 317 -6.56 18.45 -11.18
N PHE A 318 -7.43 18.33 -10.17
CA PHE A 318 -8.56 17.40 -10.11
C PHE A 318 -9.92 18.13 -10.11
N ASP A 319 -10.01 19.29 -10.78
CA ASP A 319 -11.22 20.11 -10.83
C ASP A 319 -12.28 19.61 -11.85
N ASP A 320 -13.41 20.32 -11.90
CA ASP A 320 -14.51 20.05 -12.83
C ASP A 320 -14.06 20.03 -14.31
N ASP A 321 -13.05 20.82 -14.69
CA ASP A 321 -12.56 20.82 -16.06
C ASP A 321 -11.83 19.53 -16.39
N THR A 322 -11.05 18.98 -15.44
CA THR A 322 -10.45 17.64 -15.56
C THR A 322 -11.53 16.58 -15.67
N GLN A 323 -12.53 16.60 -14.77
CA GLN A 323 -13.64 15.66 -14.79
C GLN A 323 -14.37 15.67 -16.15
N ARG A 324 -14.68 16.86 -16.68
CA ARG A 324 -15.33 17.00 -17.98
C ARG A 324 -14.51 16.42 -19.14
N THR A 325 -13.19 16.54 -19.12
CA THR A 325 -12.34 15.91 -20.14
C THR A 325 -12.39 14.38 -20.07
N LEU A 326 -12.44 13.81 -18.86
CA LEU A 326 -12.53 12.37 -18.62
C LEU A 326 -13.91 11.82 -19.02
N ASP A 327 -14.98 12.54 -18.67
CA ASP A 327 -16.36 12.20 -19.03
C ASP A 327 -16.53 12.23 -20.56
N ALA A 328 -16.00 13.24 -21.24
CA ALA A 328 -16.07 13.33 -22.69
C ALA A 328 -15.31 12.19 -23.38
N LEU A 329 -14.14 11.79 -22.88
CA LEU A 329 -13.40 10.65 -23.39
C LEU A 329 -14.21 9.35 -23.25
N THR A 330 -14.69 9.08 -22.03
CA THR A 330 -15.41 7.85 -21.70
C THR A 330 -16.72 7.74 -22.48
N ASN A 331 -17.49 8.84 -22.55
CA ASN A 331 -18.76 8.86 -23.25
C ASN A 331 -18.60 8.77 -24.77
N ALA A 332 -17.60 9.43 -25.35
CA ALA A 332 -17.30 9.31 -26.78
C ALA A 332 -16.92 7.86 -27.15
N LEU A 333 -16.04 7.22 -26.36
CA LEU A 333 -15.68 5.81 -26.55
C LEU A 333 -16.91 4.90 -26.44
N ASN A 334 -17.70 5.05 -25.39
CA ASN A 334 -18.89 4.24 -25.15
C ASN A 334 -19.88 4.35 -26.32
N GLU A 335 -20.19 5.57 -26.78
CA GLU A 335 -21.09 5.78 -27.90
C GLU A 335 -20.54 5.22 -29.21
N VAL A 336 -19.26 5.43 -29.51
CA VAL A 336 -18.67 4.92 -30.75
C VAL A 336 -18.62 3.39 -30.75
N ILE A 337 -18.15 2.77 -29.67
CA ILE A 337 -18.06 1.31 -29.57
C ILE A 337 -19.45 0.66 -29.61
N THR A 338 -20.45 1.27 -28.97
CA THR A 338 -21.84 0.76 -28.99
C THR A 338 -22.43 0.76 -30.40
N ASN A 339 -22.13 1.78 -31.21
CA ASN A 339 -22.73 1.95 -32.54
C ASN A 339 -21.88 1.36 -33.68
N TYR A 340 -20.56 1.30 -33.53
CA TYR A 340 -19.61 0.92 -34.59
C TYR A 340 -18.58 -0.08 -34.06
N SER A 341 -19.01 -1.31 -33.80
CA SER A 341 -18.12 -2.38 -33.37
C SER A 341 -18.61 -3.73 -33.89
N PRO A 342 -17.84 -4.81 -33.67
CA PRO A 342 -18.31 -6.18 -33.91
C PRO A 342 -19.54 -6.55 -33.07
N LEU A 343 -19.79 -5.82 -31.98
CA LEU A 343 -20.91 -6.04 -31.05
C LEU A 343 -22.17 -5.26 -31.44
N ALA A 344 -22.06 -4.30 -32.35
CA ALA A 344 -23.22 -3.54 -32.82
C ALA A 344 -24.21 -4.44 -33.57
N ASP A 345 -25.50 -4.06 -33.56
CA ASP A 345 -26.57 -4.80 -34.23
C ASP A 345 -26.31 -4.91 -35.74
N GLY A 346 -25.81 -6.08 -36.15
CA GLY A 346 -25.30 -6.31 -37.51
C GLY A 346 -23.82 -5.96 -37.62
N SER A 347 -23.03 -6.82 -38.27
CA SER A 347 -21.58 -6.60 -38.41
C SER A 347 -21.29 -5.31 -39.18
N THR A 348 -20.95 -4.23 -38.47
CA THR A 348 -20.58 -2.95 -39.06
C THR A 348 -19.38 -3.16 -39.99
N PRO A 349 -19.48 -2.84 -41.30
CA PRO A 349 -18.35 -3.01 -42.22
C PRO A 349 -17.25 -1.98 -41.95
N SER A 350 -16.04 -2.18 -42.50
CA SER A 350 -15.04 -1.11 -42.48
C SER A 350 -15.51 0.10 -43.28
N GLY A 351 -15.22 1.30 -42.80
CA GLY A 351 -15.59 2.53 -43.48
C GLY A 351 -15.51 3.78 -42.60
N GLN A 352 -15.89 4.91 -43.19
CA GLN A 352 -15.98 6.19 -42.50
C GLN A 352 -17.42 6.46 -42.09
N TYR A 353 -17.60 6.83 -40.83
CA TYR A 353 -18.89 7.06 -40.20
C TYR A 353 -18.91 8.43 -39.52
N LYS A 354 -20.13 8.94 -39.34
CA LYS A 354 -20.39 10.12 -38.52
C LYS A 354 -21.33 9.78 -37.38
N LEU A 355 -20.94 10.15 -36.17
CA LEU A 355 -21.77 10.09 -34.97
C LEU A 355 -21.76 11.46 -34.31
N ARG A 356 -22.89 12.18 -34.36
CA ARG A 356 -22.95 13.59 -33.94
C ARG A 356 -21.88 14.41 -34.69
N ASP A 357 -20.99 15.07 -33.94
CA ASP A 357 -19.86 15.85 -34.45
C ASP A 357 -18.52 15.08 -34.42
N LEU A 358 -18.59 13.75 -34.30
CA LEU A 358 -17.44 12.84 -34.42
C LEU A 358 -17.37 12.24 -35.82
N ASP A 359 -16.17 12.29 -36.40
CA ASP A 359 -15.75 11.55 -37.58
C ASP A 359 -15.00 10.29 -37.14
N ILE A 360 -15.45 9.12 -37.61
CA ILE A 360 -14.97 7.80 -37.18
C ILE A 360 -14.46 7.03 -38.40
N ASP A 361 -13.19 6.64 -38.41
CA ASP A 361 -12.63 5.69 -39.38
C ASP A 361 -12.48 4.32 -38.72
N TYR A 362 -13.27 3.35 -39.17
CA TYR A 362 -13.33 2.01 -38.58
C TYR A 362 -12.83 0.93 -39.54
N SER A 363 -12.00 0.01 -39.04
CA SER A 363 -11.51 -1.17 -39.76
C SER A 363 -11.77 -2.46 -38.97
N GLN A 364 -11.95 -3.59 -39.67
CA GLN A 364 -12.25 -4.90 -39.07
C GLN A 364 -11.05 -5.84 -38.89
N SER A 365 -9.89 -5.58 -39.50
CA SER A 365 -8.76 -6.52 -39.45
C SER A 365 -7.39 -5.81 -39.57
N PRO A 366 -6.69 -5.55 -38.44
CA PRO A 366 -7.20 -5.64 -37.06
C PRO A 366 -8.35 -4.64 -36.81
N TYR A 367 -9.09 -4.81 -35.71
CA TYR A 367 -10.12 -3.85 -35.37
C TYR A 367 -9.48 -2.52 -34.96
N THR A 368 -9.79 -1.43 -35.65
CA THR A 368 -9.22 -0.12 -35.34
C THR A 368 -10.28 0.97 -35.44
N TRP A 369 -10.19 1.98 -34.58
CA TRP A 369 -10.99 3.18 -34.61
C TRP A 369 -10.06 4.40 -34.56
N ALA A 370 -10.17 5.27 -35.57
CA ALA A 370 -9.65 6.64 -35.47
C ALA A 370 -10.85 7.58 -35.34
N ILE A 371 -11.00 8.20 -34.17
CA ILE A 371 -12.13 9.07 -33.82
C ILE A 371 -11.58 10.48 -33.68
N THR A 372 -12.15 11.43 -34.42
CA THR A 372 -11.79 12.84 -34.36
C THR A 372 -13.02 13.72 -34.38
N GLY A 373 -12.95 14.92 -33.82
CA GLY A 373 -14.05 15.89 -33.86
C GLY A 373 -14.30 16.52 -32.50
N THR A 374 -15.57 16.71 -32.16
CA THR A 374 -15.98 17.26 -30.86
C THR A 374 -17.04 16.42 -30.19
N TYR A 375 -16.91 16.22 -28.87
CA TYR A 375 -17.94 15.62 -28.02
C TYR A 375 -18.20 16.55 -26.83
N ASP A 376 -19.47 16.88 -26.57
CA ASP A 376 -19.87 17.88 -25.56
C ASP A 376 -19.09 19.21 -25.64
N ASP A 377 -18.93 19.71 -26.87
CA ASP A 377 -18.16 20.91 -27.25
C ASP A 377 -16.64 20.83 -26.99
N LEU A 378 -16.12 19.66 -26.63
CA LEU A 378 -14.69 19.43 -26.39
C LEU A 378 -14.03 18.74 -27.58
N PRO A 379 -12.95 19.30 -28.16
CA PRO A 379 -12.14 18.61 -29.16
C PRO A 379 -11.58 17.30 -28.61
N ILE A 380 -11.78 16.23 -29.38
CA ILE A 380 -11.34 14.89 -29.04
C ILE A 380 -10.62 14.22 -30.20
N THR A 381 -9.58 13.46 -29.89
CA THR A 381 -8.87 12.58 -30.81
C THR A 381 -8.60 11.28 -30.09
N ILE A 382 -9.01 10.15 -30.66
CA ILE A 382 -8.78 8.81 -30.11
C ILE A 382 -8.31 7.90 -31.24
N ASP A 383 -7.23 7.18 -31.00
CA ASP A 383 -6.78 6.06 -31.83
C ASP A 383 -6.83 4.78 -30.98
N LEU A 384 -7.73 3.87 -31.31
CA LEU A 384 -7.94 2.59 -30.61
C LEU A 384 -7.62 1.43 -31.58
N SER A 385 -6.84 0.45 -31.10
CA SER A 385 -6.48 -0.75 -31.86
C SER A 385 -6.70 -2.00 -31.03
N ILE A 386 -7.58 -2.88 -31.50
CA ILE A 386 -7.93 -4.17 -30.88
C ILE A 386 -7.55 -5.30 -31.86
N PRO A 387 -6.30 -5.81 -31.81
CA PRO A 387 -5.87 -6.92 -32.65
C PRO A 387 -6.56 -8.24 -32.27
N THR A 388 -6.89 -8.44 -30.99
CA THR A 388 -7.55 -9.65 -30.49
C THR A 388 -8.98 -9.31 -30.11
N PHE A 389 -9.95 -9.79 -30.88
CA PHE A 389 -11.37 -9.73 -30.53
C PHE A 389 -11.97 -11.12 -30.72
N ARG A 390 -12.16 -11.84 -29.62
CA ARG A 390 -12.67 -13.21 -29.60
C ARG A 390 -13.96 -13.25 -28.80
N VAL A 391 -15.00 -13.82 -29.41
CA VAL A 391 -16.22 -14.24 -28.73
C VAL A 391 -16.31 -15.75 -28.86
N SER A 392 -16.32 -16.48 -27.75
CA SER A 392 -16.30 -17.95 -27.74
C SER A 392 -16.97 -18.52 -26.50
N GLY A 393 -18.02 -19.31 -26.67
CA GLY A 393 -18.64 -20.07 -25.58
C GLY A 393 -17.85 -21.31 -25.13
N VAL A 394 -16.61 -21.50 -25.61
CA VAL A 394 -15.73 -22.60 -25.19
C VAL A 394 -14.40 -22.08 -24.66
N LEU A 395 -13.83 -21.08 -25.33
CA LEU A 395 -12.54 -20.49 -24.95
C LEU A 395 -12.70 -19.19 -24.14
N GLY A 396 -13.93 -18.78 -23.86
CA GLY A 396 -14.21 -17.48 -23.29
C GLY A 396 -14.03 -16.33 -24.26
N ASN A 397 -14.65 -15.20 -23.93
CA ASN A 397 -14.51 -13.96 -24.67
C ASN A 397 -13.18 -13.30 -24.29
N LYS A 398 -12.51 -12.69 -25.26
CA LYS A 398 -11.23 -12.03 -25.03
C LYS A 398 -11.05 -10.85 -25.97
N ILE A 399 -10.82 -9.67 -25.40
CA ILE A 399 -10.54 -8.42 -26.10
C ILE A 399 -9.19 -7.94 -25.58
N GLU A 400 -8.22 -7.75 -26.48
CA GLU A 400 -6.94 -7.12 -26.16
C GLU A 400 -6.66 -5.99 -27.12
N GLY A 401 -6.22 -4.85 -26.60
CA GLY A 401 -5.92 -3.69 -27.41
C GLY A 401 -5.06 -2.64 -26.72
N VAL A 402 -4.85 -1.56 -27.46
CA VAL A 402 -4.12 -0.36 -27.05
C VAL A 402 -4.90 0.86 -27.50
N MET A 403 -4.76 1.97 -26.79
CA MET A 403 -5.46 3.21 -27.12
C MET A 403 -4.57 4.41 -26.85
N SER A 404 -4.58 5.41 -27.74
CA SER A 404 -4.09 6.74 -27.41
C SER A 404 -5.24 7.74 -27.57
N ALA A 405 -5.35 8.70 -26.65
CA ALA A 405 -6.42 9.68 -26.69
C ALA A 405 -5.96 11.06 -26.24
N THR A 406 -6.63 12.10 -26.74
CA THR A 406 -6.47 13.48 -26.26
C THR A 406 -7.82 14.19 -26.26
N VAL A 407 -8.12 14.86 -25.15
CA VAL A 407 -9.31 15.73 -24.99
C VAL A 407 -8.87 17.10 -24.50
N THR A 408 -9.38 18.16 -25.11
CA THR A 408 -9.04 19.54 -24.75
C THR A 408 -10.24 20.30 -24.23
N ASN A 409 -10.13 20.91 -23.04
CA ASN A 409 -11.09 21.84 -22.47
C ASN A 409 -10.38 23.13 -22.04
N GLY A 410 -10.43 24.16 -22.89
CA GLY A 410 -9.74 25.43 -22.63
C GLY A 410 -8.22 25.25 -22.50
N ALA A 411 -7.70 25.47 -21.30
CA ALA A 411 -6.28 25.26 -20.97
C ALA A 411 -5.99 23.86 -20.39
N THR A 412 -7.02 23.04 -20.15
CA THR A 412 -6.89 21.66 -19.68
C THR A 412 -6.77 20.74 -20.89
N VAL A 413 -5.71 19.93 -20.95
CA VAL A 413 -5.52 18.90 -21.98
C VAL A 413 -5.26 17.57 -21.28
N LEU A 414 -6.22 16.65 -21.40
CA LEU A 414 -6.06 15.25 -21.02
C LEU A 414 -5.44 14.49 -22.19
N SER A 415 -4.36 13.78 -21.93
CA SER A 415 -3.73 12.83 -22.85
C SER A 415 -3.59 11.49 -22.14
N VAL A 416 -3.94 10.41 -22.83
CA VAL A 416 -3.94 9.06 -22.29
C VAL A 416 -3.24 8.15 -23.29
N ASP A 417 -2.34 7.30 -22.81
CA ASP A 417 -1.69 6.24 -23.58
C ASP A 417 -1.91 4.90 -22.86
N VAL A 418 -2.86 4.11 -23.34
CA VAL A 418 -3.23 2.80 -22.82
C VAL A 418 -2.34 1.76 -23.48
N SER A 419 -1.34 1.30 -22.73
CA SER A 419 -0.39 0.27 -23.15
C SER A 419 -1.01 -1.13 -23.13
N GLU A 420 -2.00 -1.35 -22.26
CA GLU A 420 -2.73 -2.61 -22.17
C GLU A 420 -4.20 -2.36 -21.81
N LEU A 421 -5.07 -2.79 -22.73
CA LEU A 421 -6.49 -2.99 -22.47
C LEU A 421 -6.77 -4.48 -22.61
N LEU A 422 -7.21 -5.13 -21.54
CA LEU A 422 -7.60 -6.53 -21.53
C LEU A 422 -9.02 -6.66 -20.96
N ILE A 423 -9.90 -7.34 -21.69
CA ILE A 423 -11.19 -7.79 -21.18
C ILE A 423 -11.27 -9.28 -21.47
N GLN A 424 -11.46 -10.09 -20.44
CA GLN A 424 -11.52 -11.53 -20.56
C GLN A 424 -12.69 -12.09 -19.77
N PHE A 425 -13.49 -12.94 -20.40
CA PHE A 425 -14.59 -13.66 -19.76
C PHE A 425 -14.31 -15.17 -19.86
N ASP A 426 -14.69 -15.92 -18.84
CA ASP A 426 -14.47 -17.37 -18.76
C ASP A 426 -15.35 -18.19 -19.73
N GLY A 427 -16.38 -17.57 -20.30
CA GLY A 427 -17.28 -18.16 -21.29
C GLY A 427 -18.42 -18.98 -20.69
N ILE A 428 -18.70 -18.83 -19.39
CA ILE A 428 -19.84 -19.46 -18.73
C ILE A 428 -21.04 -18.51 -18.82
N ASP A 429 -21.93 -18.75 -19.80
CA ASP A 429 -23.09 -17.90 -20.10
C ASP A 429 -24.19 -17.90 -19.01
N ALA A 430 -24.13 -18.81 -18.03
CA ALA A 430 -25.03 -18.88 -16.87
C ALA A 430 -24.47 -19.87 -15.84
N GLN A 431 -24.73 -19.63 -14.55
CA GLN A 431 -24.39 -20.56 -13.46
C GLN A 431 -24.72 -22.00 -13.85
N SER A 432 -23.68 -22.82 -13.95
CA SER A 432 -23.84 -24.26 -13.90
C SER A 432 -24.13 -24.62 -12.44
N GLU A 433 -25.12 -25.47 -12.17
CA GLU A 433 -25.36 -26.04 -10.82
C GLU A 433 -24.11 -26.73 -10.23
N LEU A 434 -23.06 -26.92 -11.05
CA LEU A 434 -21.78 -27.51 -10.67
C LEU A 434 -20.71 -26.49 -10.23
N ASN A 435 -20.82 -25.20 -10.59
CA ASN A 435 -19.85 -24.14 -10.26
C ASN A 435 -20.56 -22.80 -10.00
N PRO A 436 -21.14 -22.61 -8.81
CA PRO A 436 -21.77 -21.35 -8.42
C PRO A 436 -20.78 -20.19 -8.16
N GLU A 437 -19.48 -20.48 -8.07
CA GLU A 437 -18.40 -19.55 -7.70
C GLU A 437 -17.52 -19.11 -8.89
N ALA A 438 -17.99 -19.28 -10.14
CA ALA A 438 -17.18 -18.93 -11.31
C ALA A 438 -17.04 -17.41 -11.49
N ASP A 439 -15.79 -16.94 -11.60
CA ASP A 439 -15.44 -15.57 -11.99
C ASP A 439 -15.84 -15.36 -13.46
N THR A 440 -16.93 -14.62 -13.67
CA THR A 440 -17.53 -14.48 -15.01
C THR A 440 -16.67 -13.61 -15.95
N GLY A 441 -15.75 -12.79 -15.41
CA GLY A 441 -14.72 -12.12 -16.21
C GLY A 441 -13.89 -11.08 -15.45
N ILE A 442 -12.77 -10.70 -16.06
CA ILE A 442 -11.84 -9.66 -15.61
C ILE A 442 -11.71 -8.58 -16.68
N THR A 443 -11.55 -7.33 -16.25
CA THR A 443 -11.13 -6.20 -17.09
C THR A 443 -9.91 -5.56 -16.46
N GLN A 444 -8.86 -5.36 -17.24
CA GLN A 444 -7.62 -4.73 -16.82
C GLN A 444 -7.28 -3.59 -17.79
N VAL A 445 -6.90 -2.44 -17.23
CA VAL A 445 -6.49 -1.25 -17.95
C VAL A 445 -5.21 -0.73 -17.32
N ASN A 446 -4.12 -0.73 -18.08
CA ASN A 446 -2.87 -0.08 -17.72
C ASN A 446 -2.61 1.08 -18.67
N THR A 447 -2.38 2.28 -18.12
CA THR A 447 -2.27 3.49 -18.92
C THR A 447 -1.41 4.56 -18.27
N ASN A 448 -0.67 5.30 -19.11
CA ASN A 448 -0.04 6.55 -18.71
C ASN A 448 -1.02 7.71 -18.93
N VAL A 449 -1.28 8.50 -17.89
CA VAL A 449 -2.19 9.64 -17.89
C VAL A 449 -1.39 10.92 -17.75
N ILE A 450 -1.63 11.88 -18.66
CA ILE A 450 -1.06 13.22 -18.62
C ILE A 450 -2.20 14.25 -18.66
N ILE A 451 -2.27 15.12 -17.66
CA ILE A 451 -3.19 16.26 -17.64
C ILE A 451 -2.36 17.54 -17.59
N ASN A 452 -2.33 18.26 -18.72
CA ASN A 452 -1.75 19.59 -18.77
C ASN A 452 -2.79 20.63 -18.35
N LYS A 453 -2.41 21.53 -17.46
CA LYS A 453 -3.20 22.68 -16.99
C LYS A 453 -2.45 23.97 -17.31
N ALA A 454 -3.11 25.11 -17.15
CA ALA A 454 -2.46 26.41 -17.28
C ALA A 454 -1.32 26.63 -16.25
N ALA A 455 -1.49 26.08 -15.04
CA ALA A 455 -0.59 26.30 -13.91
C ALA A 455 0.37 25.12 -13.62
N GLY A 456 0.23 24.00 -14.33
CA GLY A 456 1.03 22.81 -14.03
C GLY A 456 0.70 21.61 -14.91
N LYS A 457 1.36 20.49 -14.63
CA LYS A 457 1.20 19.21 -15.30
C LYS A 457 1.04 18.11 -14.26
N LEU A 458 0.03 17.27 -14.42
CA LEU A 458 -0.09 16.00 -13.72
C LEU A 458 0.28 14.88 -14.70
N GLU A 459 1.14 13.96 -14.28
CA GLU A 459 1.59 12.82 -15.08
C GLU A 459 1.75 11.60 -14.17
N GLY A 460 1.29 10.43 -14.61
CA GLY A 460 1.44 9.21 -13.83
C GLY A 460 0.94 7.97 -14.53
N ASP A 461 1.23 6.82 -13.94
CA ASP A 461 0.80 5.50 -14.39
C ASP A 461 -0.41 5.05 -13.59
N LEU A 462 -1.46 4.65 -14.31
CA LEU A 462 -2.74 4.19 -13.79
C LEU A 462 -2.93 2.71 -14.15
N SER A 463 -3.18 1.89 -13.14
CA SER A 463 -3.64 0.52 -13.27
C SER A 463 -5.03 0.38 -12.65
N LEU A 464 -5.96 -0.20 -13.39
CA LEU A 464 -7.33 -0.44 -12.95
C LEU A 464 -7.74 -1.86 -13.33
N ASN A 465 -8.27 -2.60 -12.35
CA ASN A 465 -8.88 -3.90 -12.55
C ASN A 465 -10.34 -3.85 -12.09
N LEU A 466 -11.21 -4.42 -12.91
CA LEU A 466 -12.62 -4.68 -12.60
C LEU A 466 -12.85 -6.17 -12.67
N ASN A 467 -13.55 -6.70 -11.67
CA ASN A 467 -13.95 -8.10 -11.65
C ASN A 467 -15.46 -8.19 -11.79
N ARG A 468 -15.92 -9.13 -12.64
CA ARG A 468 -17.32 -9.48 -12.79
C ARG A 468 -17.56 -10.86 -12.24
N PHE A 469 -18.47 -10.99 -11.30
CA PHE A 469 -18.81 -12.24 -10.63
C PHE A 469 -20.32 -12.29 -10.36
N VAL A 470 -20.81 -13.44 -9.90
CA VAL A 470 -22.20 -13.61 -9.48
C VAL A 470 -22.27 -13.47 -7.96
N ASN A 471 -23.09 -12.55 -7.47
CA ASN A 471 -23.23 -12.28 -6.05
C ASN A 471 -24.01 -13.40 -5.33
N SER A 472 -24.10 -13.31 -4.00
CA SER A 472 -24.83 -14.27 -3.16
C SER A 472 -26.34 -14.38 -3.45
N LEU A 473 -26.90 -13.42 -4.19
CA LEU A 473 -28.30 -13.39 -4.65
C LEU A 473 -28.48 -14.01 -6.04
N GLY A 474 -27.40 -14.45 -6.69
CA GLY A 474 -27.43 -14.99 -8.05
C GLY A 474 -27.46 -13.90 -9.14
N GLU A 475 -27.14 -12.65 -8.80
CA GLU A 475 -27.11 -11.52 -9.74
C GLU A 475 -25.66 -11.25 -10.19
N GLU A 476 -25.47 -10.97 -11.47
CA GLU A 476 -24.17 -10.56 -12.00
C GLU A 476 -23.85 -9.13 -11.56
N SER A 477 -22.68 -8.94 -10.95
CA SER A 477 -22.18 -7.64 -10.53
C SER A 477 -20.77 -7.41 -11.08
N THR A 478 -20.39 -6.14 -11.22
CA THR A 478 -19.04 -5.71 -11.59
C THR A 478 -18.57 -4.74 -10.54
N THR A 479 -17.41 -5.01 -9.94
CA THR A 479 -16.81 -4.14 -8.91
C THR A 479 -15.41 -3.73 -9.32
N LEU A 480 -14.97 -2.57 -8.81
CA LEU A 480 -13.59 -2.13 -8.87
C LEU A 480 -12.76 -2.97 -7.91
N SER A 481 -12.11 -4.02 -8.43
CA SER A 481 -11.29 -4.89 -7.60
C SER A 481 -10.04 -4.17 -7.12
N THR A 482 -9.36 -3.45 -8.03
CA THR A 482 -8.20 -2.62 -7.67
C THR A 482 -8.07 -1.39 -8.54
N PHE A 483 -7.65 -0.30 -7.92
CA PHE A 483 -7.16 0.91 -8.57
C PHE A 483 -5.79 1.28 -7.99
N ASP A 484 -4.86 1.68 -8.84
CA ASP A 484 -3.54 2.18 -8.47
C ASP A 484 -3.16 3.31 -9.42
N PHE A 485 -2.87 4.49 -8.87
CA PHE A 485 -2.42 5.65 -9.63
C PHE A 485 -1.21 6.28 -8.95
N ASN A 486 -0.04 6.11 -9.55
CA ASN A 486 1.23 6.64 -9.08
C ASN A 486 1.72 7.74 -10.03
N GLY A 487 1.97 8.95 -9.53
CA GLY A 487 2.32 10.07 -10.39
C GLY A 487 2.87 11.28 -9.67
N ASP A 488 3.15 12.31 -10.47
CA ASP A 488 3.69 13.59 -10.04
C ASP A 488 2.79 14.74 -10.50
N TYR A 489 2.60 15.71 -9.61
CA TYR A 489 2.08 17.03 -9.96
C TYR A 489 3.22 18.04 -9.96
N VAL A 490 3.53 18.61 -11.13
CA VAL A 490 4.61 19.58 -11.33
C VAL A 490 4.03 20.95 -11.70
N SER A 491 4.31 21.96 -10.88
CA SER A 491 4.04 23.37 -11.14
C SER A 491 5.29 24.23 -10.90
N ASP A 492 5.20 25.54 -11.19
CA ASP A 492 6.25 26.49 -10.83
C ASP A 492 6.41 26.67 -9.30
N ILE A 493 5.40 26.27 -8.52
CA ILE A 493 5.34 26.45 -7.05
C ILE A 493 5.73 25.18 -6.31
N GLN A 494 5.36 24.00 -6.82
CA GLN A 494 5.59 22.73 -6.16
C GLN A 494 5.83 21.58 -7.15
N ASN A 495 6.59 20.60 -6.68
CA ASN A 495 6.56 19.25 -7.21
C ASN A 495 6.03 18.35 -6.09
N THR A 496 4.99 17.59 -6.37
CA THR A 496 4.33 16.72 -5.40
C THR A 496 4.13 15.36 -6.04
N ALA A 497 4.93 14.39 -5.62
CA ALA A 497 4.67 12.98 -5.92
C ALA A 497 3.47 12.54 -5.08
N PHE A 498 2.61 11.71 -5.66
CA PHE A 498 1.45 11.17 -4.99
C PHE A 498 1.15 9.76 -5.48
N HIS A 499 0.58 8.96 -4.59
CA HIS A 499 0.14 7.61 -4.89
C HIS A 499 -1.26 7.41 -4.34
N ILE A 500 -2.21 7.10 -5.21
CA ILE A 500 -3.59 6.84 -4.84
C ILE A 500 -3.88 5.37 -5.12
N THR A 501 -4.39 4.64 -4.15
CA THR A 501 -4.88 3.29 -4.38
C THR A 501 -6.30 3.11 -3.85
N ALA A 502 -7.05 2.20 -4.44
CA ALA A 502 -8.33 1.74 -3.91
C ALA A 502 -8.45 0.23 -4.10
N VAL A 503 -9.11 -0.45 -3.16
CA VAL A 503 -9.39 -1.89 -3.22
C VAL A 503 -10.75 -2.18 -2.62
N GLU A 504 -11.53 -3.04 -3.28
CA GLU A 504 -12.77 -3.58 -2.72
C GLU A 504 -12.42 -4.51 -1.55
N ALA A 505 -12.77 -4.12 -0.33
CA ALA A 505 -12.38 -4.81 0.89
C ALA A 505 -13.33 -5.98 1.26
N SER A 506 -14.53 -6.05 0.65
CA SER A 506 -15.56 -7.02 1.01
C SER A 506 -16.00 -7.88 -0.19
N PRO A 507 -16.02 -9.21 -0.05
CA PRO A 507 -16.66 -10.10 -1.02
C PRO A 507 -18.18 -10.20 -0.83
N PHE A 508 -18.78 -9.50 0.14
CA PHE A 508 -20.24 -9.50 0.33
C PHE A 508 -20.91 -8.52 -0.63
N ILE A 509 -20.98 -8.95 -1.88
CA ILE A 509 -21.58 -8.19 -2.95
C ILE A 509 -23.12 -8.21 -2.78
N GLY A 510 -23.74 -7.03 -2.70
CA GLY A 510 -25.19 -6.91 -2.72
C GLY A 510 -25.80 -5.67 -2.06
N GLU A 511 -25.03 -4.76 -1.45
CA GLU A 511 -25.53 -3.43 -1.09
C GLU A 511 -25.02 -2.42 -2.13
N ASP A 512 -25.81 -1.38 -2.42
CA ASP A 512 -25.59 -0.42 -3.53
C ASP A 512 -24.27 0.39 -3.45
N ASN A 513 -23.37 0.10 -2.51
CA ASN A 513 -22.11 0.79 -2.26
C ASN A 513 -20.94 -0.21 -2.25
N ASP A 514 -19.94 0.01 -3.11
CA ASP A 514 -18.64 -0.67 -3.03
C ASP A 514 -17.98 -0.37 -1.65
N ASP A 515 -17.39 -1.36 -0.99
CA ASP A 515 -16.66 -1.19 0.29
C ASP A 515 -15.18 -0.89 -0.02
N LEU A 516 -14.96 0.24 -0.70
CA LEU A 516 -13.64 0.65 -1.15
C LEU A 516 -12.80 1.20 0.00
N ALA A 517 -11.71 0.51 0.31
CA ALA A 517 -10.64 1.05 1.12
C ALA A 517 -9.73 1.92 0.24
N PHE A 518 -9.75 3.23 0.48
CA PHE A 518 -8.87 4.17 -0.22
C PHE A 518 -7.58 4.40 0.55
N THR A 519 -6.51 4.61 -0.21
CA THR A 519 -5.20 4.96 0.33
C THR A 519 -4.62 6.10 -0.47
N PHE A 520 -3.90 6.97 0.22
CA PHE A 520 -3.30 8.14 -0.39
C PHE A 520 -1.96 8.44 0.26
N GLU A 521 -0.92 8.55 -0.54
CA GLU A 521 0.42 9.01 -0.16
C GLU A 521 0.71 10.36 -0.87
N LEU A 522 1.34 11.28 -0.16
CA LEU A 522 1.79 12.57 -0.63
C LEU A 522 3.19 12.90 -0.15
N ASP A 523 4.07 13.20 -1.11
CA ASP A 523 5.36 13.86 -0.86
C ASP A 523 5.15 15.36 -0.99
N PHE A 524 4.79 15.99 0.13
CA PHE A 524 4.35 17.38 0.15
C PHE A 524 5.39 18.29 0.82
N PRO A 525 6.41 18.78 0.10
CA PRO A 525 7.50 19.56 0.67
C PRO A 525 7.00 20.88 1.30
N LEU A 526 7.18 21.00 2.61
CA LEU A 526 6.76 22.15 3.41
C LEU A 526 7.92 23.11 3.72
N SER A 527 7.60 24.38 3.96
CA SER A 527 8.57 25.39 4.38
C SER A 527 9.10 25.07 5.79
N GLY A 528 10.33 24.57 5.88
CA GLY A 528 10.95 24.10 7.14
C GLY A 528 10.86 22.57 7.37
N ALA A 529 10.22 21.84 6.46
CA ALA A 529 10.19 20.38 6.41
C ALA A 529 10.08 19.94 4.93
N SER A 530 11.20 20.06 4.20
CA SER A 530 11.24 19.81 2.75
C SER A 530 11.04 18.35 2.35
N ASP A 531 11.12 17.44 3.31
CA ASP A 531 10.94 16.00 3.14
C ASP A 531 9.67 15.50 3.85
N PHE A 532 8.70 16.39 4.06
CA PHE A 532 7.43 16.03 4.66
C PHE A 532 6.67 15.06 3.76
N LYS A 533 6.42 13.86 4.29
CA LYS A 533 5.54 12.86 3.67
C LYS A 533 4.29 12.66 4.52
N PHE A 534 3.16 12.45 3.87
CA PHE A 534 1.89 12.14 4.51
C PHE A 534 1.27 10.94 3.81
N ALA A 535 0.80 9.95 4.57
CA ALA A 535 -0.02 8.88 4.02
C ALA A 535 -1.23 8.57 4.89
N TYR A 536 -2.30 8.12 4.25
CA TYR A 536 -3.59 7.81 4.86
C TYR A 536 -4.17 6.52 4.29
N VAL A 537 -4.85 5.74 5.15
CA VAL A 537 -5.64 4.57 4.78
C VAL A 537 -7.01 4.65 5.44
N GLY A 538 -8.06 4.49 4.64
CA GLY A 538 -9.43 4.35 5.11
C GLY A 538 -10.45 4.97 4.15
N ASP A 539 -11.68 5.06 4.61
CA ASP A 539 -12.77 5.70 3.86
C ASP A 539 -12.57 7.22 3.82
N VAL A 540 -12.64 7.79 2.61
CA VAL A 540 -12.48 9.21 2.33
C VAL A 540 -13.49 10.06 3.11
N GLU A 541 -14.71 9.58 3.33
CA GLU A 541 -15.73 10.31 4.11
C GLU A 541 -15.28 10.48 5.57
N ASN A 542 -14.62 9.46 6.12
CA ASN A 542 -14.13 9.42 7.50
C ASN A 542 -12.84 10.24 7.72
N LEU A 543 -12.13 10.63 6.65
CA LEU A 543 -10.94 11.48 6.74
C LEU A 543 -11.23 12.82 7.43
N SER A 544 -12.47 13.32 7.28
CA SER A 544 -12.90 14.59 7.88
C SER A 544 -13.31 14.49 9.36
N GLU A 545 -13.61 13.28 9.85
CA GLU A 545 -14.26 13.10 11.16
C GLU A 545 -13.29 12.67 12.29
N LEU A 546 -12.05 12.26 12.00
CA LEU A 546 -11.02 11.82 12.98
C LEU A 546 -11.53 10.82 14.05
N THR A 547 -12.57 10.08 13.71
CA THR A 547 -13.21 9.09 14.59
C THR A 547 -12.34 7.85 14.74
N SER A 548 -11.67 7.44 13.66
CA SER A 548 -10.61 6.43 13.66
C SER A 548 -9.74 6.57 12.41
N THR A 549 -8.65 7.33 12.52
CA THR A 549 -7.76 7.62 11.40
C THR A 549 -6.36 7.13 11.72
N ASP A 550 -5.81 6.29 10.86
CA ASP A 550 -4.41 5.89 10.88
C ASP A 550 -3.67 6.75 9.84
N ILE A 551 -2.66 7.49 10.30
CA ILE A 551 -1.93 8.50 9.53
C ILE A 551 -0.44 8.23 9.65
N PHE A 552 0.26 8.15 8.54
CA PHE A 552 1.71 8.17 8.53
C PHE A 552 2.23 9.58 8.23
N VAL A 553 3.25 10.02 8.97
CA VAL A 553 3.97 11.25 8.68
C VAL A 553 5.47 11.02 8.80
N SER A 554 6.25 11.60 7.89
CA SER A 554 7.71 11.59 7.98
C SER A 554 8.29 13.01 7.85
N ILE A 555 9.28 13.35 8.68
CA ILE A 555 10.07 14.59 8.59
C ILE A 555 11.52 14.28 8.98
N LYS A 556 12.50 14.80 8.24
CA LYS A 556 13.94 14.51 8.42
C LYS A 556 14.24 13.01 8.40
N ASN A 557 13.59 12.28 7.51
CA ASN A 557 13.60 10.81 7.44
C ASN A 557 13.17 10.10 8.75
N ARG A 558 12.47 10.79 9.66
CA ARG A 558 11.92 10.18 10.88
C ARG A 558 10.44 9.90 10.70
N ALA A 559 10.13 8.63 10.66
CA ALA A 559 8.79 8.10 10.51
C ALA A 559 8.00 8.14 11.82
N LEU A 560 6.75 8.58 11.73
CA LEU A 560 5.77 8.60 12.80
C LEU A 560 4.45 8.01 12.29
N ASP A 561 4.03 6.91 12.90
CA ASP A 561 2.70 6.31 12.71
C ASP A 561 1.77 6.86 13.80
N LEU A 562 0.75 7.60 13.39
CA LEU A 562 -0.19 8.31 14.24
C LEU A 562 -1.58 7.70 14.10
N ARG A 563 -2.10 7.18 15.21
CA ARG A 563 -3.48 6.74 15.33
C ARG A 563 -4.27 7.68 16.21
N ILE A 564 -5.27 8.33 15.63
CA ILE A 564 -6.12 9.32 16.32
C ILE A 564 -7.55 8.79 16.38
N ARG A 565 -8.14 8.87 17.58
CA ARG A 565 -9.55 8.58 17.81
C ARG A 565 -10.16 9.66 18.70
N ASP A 566 -11.19 10.33 18.21
CA ASP A 566 -12.07 11.18 19.02
C ASP A 566 -13.42 10.49 19.26
N VAL A 567 -13.76 10.30 20.54
CA VAL A 567 -15.07 9.81 20.95
C VAL A 567 -15.70 10.80 21.92
N SER A 568 -16.62 11.63 21.40
CA SER A 568 -17.39 12.63 22.17
C SER A 568 -16.49 13.63 22.93
N GLY A 569 -15.39 14.07 22.32
CA GLY A 569 -14.43 15.00 22.90
C GLY A 569 -13.41 14.34 23.84
N ASN A 570 -13.32 13.00 23.83
CA ASN A 570 -12.20 12.28 24.44
C ASN A 570 -11.26 11.84 23.33
N ILE A 571 -10.05 12.38 23.35
CA ILE A 571 -9.04 12.11 22.33
C ILE A 571 -8.12 11.01 22.82
N ASN A 572 -7.88 10.03 21.97
CA ASN A 572 -6.83 9.04 22.13
C ASN A 572 -5.88 9.14 20.95
N LEU A 573 -4.62 9.46 21.23
CA LEU A 573 -3.53 9.52 20.27
C LEU A 573 -2.51 8.43 20.62
N ILE A 574 -2.20 7.57 19.66
CA ILE A 574 -1.05 6.68 19.73
C ILE A 574 -0.07 7.14 18.66
N ALA A 575 1.12 7.56 19.06
CA ALA A 575 2.20 7.90 18.14
C ALA A 575 3.31 6.86 18.27
N LYS A 576 3.62 6.12 17.21
CA LYS A 576 4.73 5.17 17.16
C LYS A 576 5.87 5.76 16.36
N GLY A 577 7.09 5.60 16.85
CA GLY A 577 8.31 5.97 16.17
C GLY A 577 9.28 4.79 16.07
N GLU A 578 10.42 5.06 15.45
CA GLU A 578 11.39 4.03 15.09
C GLU A 578 11.81 3.12 16.26
N ASN A 579 12.14 1.88 15.89
CA ASN A 579 12.64 0.84 16.80
C ASN A 579 11.63 0.41 17.87
N GLY A 580 10.35 0.75 17.73
CA GLY A 580 9.29 0.31 18.66
C GLY A 580 9.05 1.24 19.84
N ARG A 581 9.41 2.51 19.70
CA ARG A 581 8.98 3.53 20.66
C ARG A 581 7.55 3.92 20.37
N TRP A 582 6.75 4.11 21.40
CA TRP A 582 5.41 4.64 21.20
C TRP A 582 4.91 5.44 22.39
N LEU A 583 4.01 6.37 22.10
CA LEU A 583 3.44 7.33 23.03
C LEU A 583 1.91 7.17 22.98
N ASP A 584 1.31 6.84 24.13
CA ASP A 584 -0.14 6.79 24.34
C ASP A 584 -0.57 8.06 25.08
N VAL A 585 -1.38 8.90 24.44
CA VAL A 585 -1.93 10.14 25.00
C VAL A 585 -3.45 10.07 24.99
N LYS A 586 -4.03 10.03 26.18
CA LYS A 586 -5.49 10.07 26.40
C LYS A 586 -5.86 11.38 27.06
N GLN A 587 -6.71 12.16 26.38
CA GLN A 587 -7.24 13.41 26.88
C GLN A 587 -8.72 13.29 27.19
N LYS A 588 -9.09 13.64 28.43
CA LYS A 588 -10.48 13.80 28.87
C LYS A 588 -10.66 15.18 29.52
N GLY A 589 -11.20 16.12 28.75
CA GLY A 589 -11.23 17.53 29.16
C GLY A 589 -9.82 18.10 29.33
N ARG A 590 -9.44 18.47 30.56
CA ARG A 590 -8.10 18.98 30.91
C ARG A 590 -7.15 17.91 31.48
N ASN A 591 -7.64 16.68 31.65
CA ASN A 591 -6.85 15.60 32.21
C ASN A 591 -6.16 14.84 31.08
N TYR A 592 -4.86 14.61 31.25
CA TYR A 592 -4.02 13.82 30.36
C TYR A 592 -3.58 12.56 31.10
N SER A 593 -3.55 11.45 30.39
CA SER A 593 -3.12 10.14 30.89
C SER A 593 -2.51 9.31 29.77
N GLY A 594 -1.85 8.20 30.12
CA GLY A 594 -1.22 7.29 29.16
C GLY A 594 0.22 7.02 29.54
N GLY A 595 1.11 6.93 28.57
CA GLY A 595 2.52 6.64 28.83
C GLY A 595 3.42 6.75 27.60
N LEU A 596 4.71 6.92 27.88
CA LEU A 596 5.78 6.71 26.90
C LEU A 596 6.33 5.29 27.08
N TYR A 597 6.49 4.56 25.98
CA TYR A 597 6.88 3.17 25.97
C TYR A 597 8.04 2.91 24.99
N PHE A 598 8.78 1.85 25.28
CA PHE A 598 9.75 1.25 24.37
C PHE A 598 9.47 -0.27 24.33
N GLY A 599 8.95 -0.74 23.20
CA GLY A 599 8.29 -2.04 23.10
C GLY A 599 7.16 -2.12 24.13
N ASP A 600 7.14 -3.16 24.95
CA ASP A 600 6.13 -3.33 26.00
C ASP A 600 6.53 -2.69 27.34
N THR A 601 7.71 -2.05 27.42
CA THR A 601 8.20 -1.43 28.65
C THR A 601 7.75 0.03 28.76
N LYS A 602 6.98 0.35 29.79
CA LYS A 602 6.61 1.73 30.12
C LYS A 602 7.79 2.48 30.74
N LEU A 603 8.16 3.61 30.15
CA LEU A 603 9.27 4.44 30.58
C LEU A 603 8.82 5.60 31.48
N ALA A 604 7.67 6.19 31.18
CA ALA A 604 7.19 7.40 31.84
C ALA A 604 5.67 7.59 31.69
N ASP A 605 5.09 8.46 32.52
CA ASP A 605 3.67 8.75 32.54
C ASP A 605 3.34 10.00 31.72
N VAL A 606 2.30 9.92 30.88
CA VAL A 606 1.72 11.11 30.26
C VAL A 606 0.81 11.81 31.28
N THR A 607 1.05 13.09 31.50
CA THR A 607 0.30 13.92 32.45
C THR A 607 0.31 15.39 32.02
N ALA A 608 -0.31 16.26 32.81
CA ALA A 608 -0.19 17.69 32.65
C ALA A 608 0.39 18.35 33.91
N VAL A 609 1.43 19.16 33.72
CA VAL A 609 2.03 19.98 34.79
C VAL A 609 1.68 21.44 34.50
N ARG A 610 1.02 22.10 35.47
CA ARG A 610 0.54 23.49 35.32
C ARG A 610 -0.32 23.71 34.07
N GLY A 611 -1.09 22.69 33.68
CA GLY A 611 -1.95 22.70 32.49
C GLY A 611 -1.23 22.44 31.16
N ILE A 612 0.08 22.23 31.17
CA ILE A 612 0.87 21.87 29.99
C ILE A 612 0.98 20.35 29.93
N PRO A 613 0.46 19.67 28.89
CA PRO A 613 0.68 18.24 28.70
C PRO A 613 2.15 17.91 28.39
N GLY A 614 2.58 16.77 28.90
CA GLY A 614 3.94 16.28 28.76
C GLY A 614 4.12 14.90 29.34
N VAL A 615 5.37 14.46 29.36
CA VAL A 615 5.79 13.18 29.90
C VAL A 615 6.55 13.42 31.20
N LEU A 616 6.07 12.83 32.29
CA LEU A 616 6.72 12.86 33.60
C LEU A 616 7.48 11.56 33.81
N PHE A 617 8.80 11.67 33.87
CA PHE A 617 9.70 10.55 34.08
C PHE A 617 9.77 10.17 35.57
N PRO A 618 10.09 8.91 35.91
CA PRO A 618 10.22 8.46 37.29
C PRO A 618 11.25 9.24 38.11
N ASN A 619 12.25 9.86 37.46
CA ASN A 619 13.25 10.72 38.08
C ASN A 619 12.72 12.13 38.44
N GLY A 620 11.44 12.42 38.16
CA GLY A 620 10.79 13.71 38.41
C GLY A 620 10.98 14.74 37.29
N GLU A 621 11.67 14.39 36.21
CA GLU A 621 11.83 15.25 35.06
C GLU A 621 10.56 15.31 34.22
N PHE A 622 10.17 16.51 33.82
CA PHE A 622 9.00 16.74 32.99
C PHE A 622 9.41 17.28 31.63
N GLU A 623 9.00 16.58 30.58
CA GLU A 623 9.26 16.92 29.20
C GLU A 623 7.95 17.30 28.52
N SER A 624 7.81 18.56 28.12
CA SER A 624 6.59 19.03 27.44
C SER A 624 6.43 18.37 26.08
N LEU A 625 5.20 18.18 25.58
CA LEU A 625 5.00 17.80 24.17
C LEU A 625 5.10 19.00 23.20
N PHE A 626 5.50 20.19 23.69
CA PHE A 626 5.50 21.46 22.95
C PHE A 626 6.85 22.15 22.86
#